data_AF-A0A3A4KBL5-F1
#
_entry.id   AF-A0A3A4KBL5-F1
#
_cell.length_a   1.000
_cell.length_b   1.000
_cell.length_c   1.000
_cell.angle_alpha   90.00
_cell.angle_beta   90.00
_cell.angle_gamma   90.00
#
_symmetry.space_group_name_H-M   'P 1'
#
loop_
_entity.id
_entity.type
_entity.pdbx_description
1 polymer ?
#
loop_
_entity_poly.entity_id
_entity_poly.type
_entity_poly.pdbx_seq_one_letter_code
_entity_poly.pdbx_strand_id
1 'polypeptide(L)'
;MGRGGDGPPGTKVGPAATDADREALIHELQQAGVKFDPDKLVRIGRNADGKIIFLEQGNPRAGLQHVLSHANDFANKGIPENEIADVVMKAVTQGERVGVSGRDRPIYQIMHNGTLIRVAVTVGSNGFIVGANPVS
;
A
#
# COMPACT_ATOMS: atom_id res chain seq x y z
N MET A 1 40.21 -12.92 -21.23
CA MET A 1 40.13 -12.04 -20.04
C MET A 1 39.29 -10.83 -20.45
N GLY A 2 38.21 -10.35 -19.83
CA GLY A 2 37.70 -10.48 -18.48
C GLY A 2 37.56 -9.07 -17.88
N ARG A 3 36.30 -8.68 -17.56
CA ARG A 3 35.82 -7.49 -16.77
C ARG A 3 35.62 -6.22 -17.62
N GLY A 4 34.42 -5.63 -17.74
CA GLY A 4 33.44 -5.22 -16.72
C GLY A 4 33.77 -3.77 -16.34
N GLY A 5 32.90 -2.77 -16.31
CA GLY A 5 31.45 -2.66 -16.36
C GLY A 5 31.11 -1.43 -15.52
N ASP A 6 30.59 -0.36 -16.12
CA ASP A 6 30.12 0.84 -15.39
C ASP A 6 28.86 1.38 -16.08
N GLY A 7 27.76 0.63 -15.91
CA GLY A 7 26.42 1.19 -16.04
C GLY A 7 26.02 1.83 -14.70
N PRO A 8 25.31 2.97 -14.69
CA PRO A 8 24.95 3.65 -13.46
C PRO A 8 24.02 2.78 -12.59
N PRO A 9 24.23 2.72 -11.26
CA PRO A 9 23.33 2.02 -10.37
C PRO A 9 22.15 2.92 -9.99
N GLY A 10 20.92 2.40 -10.03
CA GLY A 10 19.86 2.95 -9.18
C GLY A 10 18.43 3.03 -9.70
N THR A 11 17.94 2.11 -10.53
CA THR A 11 16.49 1.97 -10.72
C THR A 11 15.98 0.75 -9.97
N LYS A 12 15.55 0.92 -8.72
CA LYS A 12 14.60 -0.01 -8.07
C LYS A 12 13.61 0.75 -7.17
N VAL A 13 13.04 1.83 -7.71
CA VAL A 13 11.65 2.14 -7.37
C VAL A 13 10.86 1.00 -8.01
N GLY A 14 10.35 0.06 -7.22
CA GLY A 14 9.46 -0.98 -7.76
C GLY A 14 8.35 -0.29 -8.56
N PRO A 15 7.94 -0.81 -9.73
CA PRO A 15 6.97 -0.12 -10.55
C PRO A 15 5.71 0.07 -9.69
N ALA A 16 5.25 1.31 -9.57
CA ALA A 16 3.83 1.52 -9.39
C ALA A 16 3.15 0.66 -10.46
N ALA A 17 2.17 -0.18 -10.06
CA ALA A 17 1.50 -1.08 -10.98
C ALA A 17 1.17 -0.32 -12.27
N THR A 18 1.70 -0.79 -13.40
CA THR A 18 1.42 -0.14 -14.69
C THR A 18 -0.09 -0.21 -14.94
N ASP A 19 -0.64 0.64 -15.79
CA ASP A 19 -2.09 0.62 -16.07
C ASP A 19 -2.55 -0.78 -16.52
N ALA A 20 -1.71 -1.52 -17.25
CA ALA A 20 -1.94 -2.92 -17.62
C ALA A 20 -1.95 -3.87 -16.42
N ASP A 21 -1.01 -3.72 -15.47
CA ASP A 21 -1.01 -4.52 -14.23
C ASP A 21 -2.25 -4.23 -13.39
N ARG A 22 -2.68 -2.96 -13.33
CA ARG A 22 -3.89 -2.54 -12.64
C ARG A 22 -5.12 -3.20 -13.24
N GLU A 23 -5.28 -3.17 -14.57
CA GLU A 23 -6.42 -3.81 -15.26
C GLU A 23 -6.45 -5.33 -15.04
N ALA A 24 -5.29 -5.99 -15.09
CA ALA A 24 -5.20 -7.41 -14.80
C ALA A 24 -5.67 -7.73 -13.38
N LEU A 25 -5.22 -6.99 -12.37
CA LEU A 25 -5.63 -7.18 -10.98
C LEU A 25 -7.13 -6.90 -10.76
N ILE A 26 -7.69 -5.91 -11.44
CA ILE A 26 -9.14 -5.61 -11.43
C ILE A 26 -9.92 -6.81 -11.99
N HIS A 27 -9.49 -7.35 -13.12
CA HIS A 27 -10.13 -8.50 -13.73
C HIS A 27 -10.05 -9.74 -12.83
N GLU A 28 -8.91 -9.97 -12.18
CA GLU A 28 -8.75 -11.05 -11.21
C GLU A 28 -9.68 -10.89 -10.00
N LEU A 29 -9.89 -9.67 -9.48
CA LEU A 29 -10.87 -9.41 -8.41
C LEU A 29 -12.30 -9.73 -8.86
N GLN A 30 -12.67 -9.37 -10.09
CA GLN A 30 -13.99 -9.68 -10.67
C GLN A 30 -14.19 -11.18 -10.83
N GLN A 31 -13.18 -11.89 -11.33
CA GLN A 31 -13.20 -13.35 -11.46
C GLN A 31 -13.30 -14.06 -10.10
N ALA A 32 -12.65 -13.50 -9.07
CA ALA A 32 -12.76 -13.99 -7.70
C ALA A 32 -14.12 -13.67 -7.03
N GLY A 33 -15.01 -12.93 -7.71
CA GLY A 33 -16.31 -12.52 -7.17
C GLY A 33 -16.20 -11.53 -6.01
N VAL A 34 -15.06 -10.85 -5.88
CA VAL A 34 -14.86 -9.82 -4.86
C VAL A 34 -15.65 -8.58 -5.27
N LYS A 35 -16.50 -8.09 -4.38
CA LYS A 35 -17.24 -6.84 -4.59
C LYS A 35 -16.30 -5.65 -4.37
N PHE A 36 -16.15 -4.83 -5.39
CA PHE A 36 -15.48 -3.53 -5.35
C PHE A 36 -16.14 -2.59 -6.37
N ASP A 37 -15.88 -1.30 -6.25
CA ASP A 37 -16.36 -0.25 -7.13
C ASP A 37 -15.17 0.29 -7.96
N PRO A 38 -15.08 -0.04 -9.27
CA PRO A 38 -13.97 0.41 -10.12
C PRO A 38 -13.80 1.93 -10.17
N ASP A 39 -14.90 2.68 -10.10
CA ASP A 39 -14.88 4.15 -10.18
C ASP A 39 -14.33 4.78 -8.90
N LYS A 40 -14.40 4.06 -7.78
CA LYS A 40 -13.87 4.50 -6.48
C LYS A 40 -12.51 3.88 -6.16
N LEU A 41 -11.95 3.06 -7.05
CA LEU A 41 -10.68 2.40 -6.83
C LEU A 41 -9.53 3.42 -6.92
N VAL A 42 -8.84 3.63 -5.80
CA VAL A 42 -7.72 4.58 -5.69
C VAL A 42 -6.40 3.89 -6.00
N ARG A 43 -6.16 2.73 -5.38
CA ARG A 43 -4.95 1.91 -5.58
C ARG A 43 -5.29 0.43 -5.54
N ILE A 44 -4.52 -0.36 -6.27
CA ILE A 44 -4.56 -1.81 -6.24
C ILE A 44 -3.13 -2.34 -6.38
N GLY A 45 -2.86 -3.48 -5.77
CA GLY A 45 -1.58 -4.14 -5.86
C GLY A 45 -1.67 -5.59 -5.39
N ARG A 46 -0.58 -6.32 -5.55
CA ARG A 46 -0.46 -7.70 -5.10
C ARG A 46 0.66 -7.78 -4.06
N ASN A 47 0.39 -8.45 -2.94
CA ASN A 47 1.41 -8.66 -1.91
C ASN A 47 2.29 -9.88 -2.25
N ALA A 48 3.34 -10.11 -1.45
CA ALA A 48 4.26 -11.23 -1.62
C ALA A 48 3.58 -12.63 -1.54
N ASP A 49 2.43 -12.72 -0.86
CA ASP A 49 1.65 -13.95 -0.76
C ASP A 49 0.73 -14.19 -1.98
N GLY A 50 0.79 -13.31 -2.99
CA GLY A 50 -0.05 -13.37 -4.19
C GLY A 50 -1.48 -12.84 -3.98
N LYS A 51 -1.82 -12.35 -2.78
CA LYS A 51 -3.12 -11.77 -2.48
C LYS A 51 -3.25 -10.38 -3.11
N ILE A 52 -4.38 -10.13 -3.76
CA ILE A 52 -4.72 -8.81 -4.29
C ILE A 52 -5.22 -7.93 -3.14
N ILE A 53 -4.60 -6.76 -3.02
CA ILE A 53 -4.91 -5.74 -2.02
C ILE A 53 -5.38 -4.49 -2.75
N PHE A 54 -6.46 -3.86 -2.27
CA PHE A 54 -7.02 -2.69 -2.92
C PHE A 54 -7.49 -1.65 -1.90
N LEU A 55 -7.41 -0.39 -2.32
CA LEU A 55 -7.84 0.78 -1.58
C LEU A 55 -8.86 1.53 -2.43
N GLU A 56 -10.05 1.73 -1.89
CA GLU A 56 -11.08 2.58 -2.49
C GLU A 56 -11.18 3.91 -1.74
N GLN A 57 -11.88 4.88 -2.34
CA GLN A 57 -12.21 6.16 -1.71
C GLN A 57 -12.85 5.93 -0.33
N GLY A 58 -13.74 4.94 -0.24
CA GLY A 58 -14.35 4.52 1.01
C GLY A 58 -15.31 5.53 1.62
N ASN A 59 -15.39 5.53 2.94
CA ASN A 59 -16.24 6.39 3.76
C ASN A 59 -15.50 6.73 5.10
N PRO A 60 -16.07 7.53 6.01
CA PRO A 60 -15.37 7.90 7.26
C PRO A 60 -14.99 6.73 8.19
N ARG A 61 -15.54 5.53 7.96
CA ARG A 61 -15.27 4.32 8.75
C ARG A 61 -14.34 3.32 8.05
N ALA A 62 -14.15 3.40 6.73
CA ALA A 62 -13.29 2.47 6.00
C ALA A 62 -12.78 3.05 4.67
N GLY A 63 -11.60 2.63 4.22
CA GLY A 63 -10.99 3.09 2.96
C GLY A 63 -10.27 4.43 3.11
N LEU A 64 -9.93 5.06 1.98
CA LEU A 64 -9.07 6.24 1.96
C LEU A 64 -9.61 7.37 2.85
N GLN A 65 -10.91 7.69 2.79
CA GLN A 65 -11.48 8.76 3.61
C GLN A 65 -11.27 8.54 5.12
N HIS A 66 -11.34 7.29 5.59
CA HIS A 66 -11.02 6.96 6.97
C HIS A 66 -9.54 7.14 7.27
N VAL A 67 -8.64 6.69 6.38
CA VAL A 67 -7.20 6.91 6.53
C VAL A 67 -6.85 8.40 6.59
N LEU A 68 -7.49 9.22 5.76
CA LEU A 68 -7.27 10.67 5.71
C LEU A 68 -7.71 11.39 6.99
N SER A 69 -8.58 10.80 7.81
CA SER A 69 -8.86 11.34 9.15
C SER A 69 -7.63 11.33 10.07
N HIS A 70 -6.61 10.54 9.72
CA HIS A 70 -5.29 10.49 10.36
C HIS A 70 -4.21 11.25 9.57
N ALA A 71 -4.58 12.09 8.59
CA ALA A 71 -3.61 12.78 7.74
C ALA A 71 -2.58 13.61 8.54
N ASN A 72 -3.00 14.24 9.64
CA ASN A 72 -2.09 14.97 10.53
C ASN A 72 -1.04 14.04 11.19
N ASP A 73 -1.42 12.82 11.55
CA ASP A 73 -0.49 11.84 12.11
C ASP A 73 0.57 11.45 11.08
N PHE A 74 0.16 11.27 9.81
CA PHE A 74 1.06 11.01 8.69
C PHE A 74 1.98 12.20 8.40
N ALA A 75 1.44 13.41 8.42
CA ALA A 75 2.20 14.64 8.22
C ALA A 75 3.30 14.81 9.29
N ASN A 76 3.02 14.44 10.54
CA ASN A 76 4.01 14.42 11.62
C ASN A 76 5.16 13.42 11.39
N LYS A 77 4.98 12.45 10.47
CA LYS A 77 6.02 11.52 10.00
C LYS A 77 6.63 11.94 8.65
N GLY A 78 6.33 13.14 8.17
CA GLY A 78 6.83 13.67 6.91
C GLY A 78 6.12 13.13 5.67
N ILE A 79 4.92 12.56 5.81
CA ILE A 79 4.14 12.00 4.70
C ILE A 79 2.98 12.96 4.41
N PRO A 80 3.00 13.70 3.29
CA PRO A 80 1.91 14.59 2.93
C PRO A 80 0.67 13.81 2.49
N GLU A 81 -0.50 14.46 2.57
CA GLU A 81 -1.80 13.82 2.35
C GLU A 81 -1.91 13.07 1.02
N ASN A 82 -1.39 13.69 -0.05
CA ASN A 82 -1.40 13.14 -1.40
C ASN A 82 -0.54 11.87 -1.57
N GLU A 83 0.41 11.61 -0.66
CA GLU A 83 1.25 10.41 -0.69
C GLU A 83 0.71 9.27 0.19
N ILE A 84 -0.27 9.54 1.07
CA ILE A 84 -0.77 8.57 2.04
C ILE A 84 -1.27 7.30 1.35
N ALA A 85 -2.03 7.42 0.26
CA ALA A 85 -2.56 6.26 -0.47
C ALA A 85 -1.44 5.35 -1.00
N ASP A 86 -0.38 5.94 -1.54
CA ASP A 86 0.79 5.22 -2.08
C ASP A 86 1.61 4.57 -0.98
N VAL A 87 1.86 5.30 0.12
CA VAL A 87 2.57 4.78 1.29
C VAL A 87 1.84 3.59 1.90
N VAL A 88 0.52 3.69 2.08
CA VAL A 88 -0.30 2.61 2.66
C VAL A 88 -0.30 1.40 1.75
N MET A 89 -0.48 1.58 0.44
CA MET A 89 -0.43 0.47 -0.53
C MET A 89 0.95 -0.19 -0.51
N LYS A 90 2.02 0.60 -0.57
CA LYS A 90 3.39 0.11 -0.50
C LYS A 90 3.67 -0.68 0.78
N ALA A 91 3.14 -0.22 1.91
CA ALA A 91 3.31 -0.91 3.19
C ALA A 91 2.78 -2.34 3.16
N VAL A 92 1.58 -2.56 2.59
CA VAL A 92 0.96 -3.90 2.55
C VAL A 92 1.43 -4.78 1.40
N THR A 93 1.96 -4.20 0.32
CA THR A 93 2.44 -4.99 -0.84
C THR A 93 3.93 -5.30 -0.79
N GLN A 94 4.74 -4.36 -0.28
CA GLN A 94 6.21 -4.42 -0.30
C GLN A 94 6.85 -4.32 1.09
N GLY A 95 6.08 -3.94 2.11
CA GLY A 95 6.62 -3.73 3.45
C GLY A 95 6.93 -5.02 4.19
N GLU A 96 7.92 -4.92 5.05
CA GLU A 96 8.26 -5.98 5.99
C GLU A 96 7.28 -5.93 7.17
N ARG A 97 6.63 -7.05 7.49
CA ARG A 97 5.78 -7.13 8.68
C ARG A 97 6.67 -7.24 9.92
N VAL A 98 6.69 -6.18 10.74
CA VAL A 98 7.59 -6.06 11.91
C VAL A 98 6.86 -6.15 13.25
N GLY A 99 5.53 -6.27 13.25
CA GLY A 99 4.78 -6.40 14.49
C GLY A 99 3.27 -6.35 14.32
N VAL A 100 2.60 -6.10 15.44
CA VAL A 100 1.14 -5.98 15.57
C VAL A 100 0.83 -4.81 16.49
N SER A 101 -0.19 -4.02 16.14
CA SER A 101 -0.73 -2.91 16.92
C SER A 101 -2.14 -3.26 17.44
N GLY A 102 -2.44 -2.85 18.67
CA GLY A 102 -3.71 -3.19 19.32
C GLY A 102 -3.86 -4.70 19.46
N ARG A 103 -5.01 -5.24 19.05
CA ARG A 103 -5.28 -6.67 19.13
C ARG A 103 -4.58 -7.45 18.01
N ASP A 104 -4.85 -7.09 16.75
CA ASP A 104 -4.51 -7.94 15.60
C ASP A 104 -3.99 -7.18 14.37
N ARG A 105 -3.79 -5.86 14.45
CA ARG A 105 -3.50 -5.04 13.26
C ARG A 105 -2.01 -5.14 12.88
N PRO A 106 -1.64 -5.71 11.73
CA PRO A 106 -0.23 -5.81 11.35
C PRO A 106 0.44 -4.44 11.20
N ILE A 107 1.70 -4.37 11.62
CA ILE A 107 2.59 -3.22 11.40
C ILE A 107 3.58 -3.59 10.31
N TYR A 108 3.62 -2.76 9.27
CA TYR A 108 4.55 -2.88 8.17
C TYR A 108 5.60 -1.78 8.24
N GLN A 109 6.83 -2.12 7.89
CA GLN A 109 7.96 -1.22 7.81
C GLN A 109 8.36 -1.04 6.34
N ILE A 110 8.53 0.21 5.91
CA ILE A 110 8.99 0.54 4.55
C ILE A 110 10.00 1.68 4.58
N MET A 111 10.85 1.73 3.56
CA MET A 111 11.67 2.89 3.26
C MET A 111 10.87 3.85 2.37
N HIS A 112 10.67 5.09 2.82
CA HIS A 112 9.98 6.16 2.10
C HIS A 112 10.81 7.44 2.15
N ASN A 113 11.18 7.98 0.98
CA ASN A 113 12.00 9.19 0.87
C ASN A 113 13.26 9.21 1.78
N GLY A 114 13.97 8.08 1.85
CA GLY A 114 15.16 7.95 2.69
C GLY A 114 14.90 7.72 4.18
N THR A 115 13.63 7.71 4.61
CA THR A 115 13.22 7.51 6.00
C THR A 115 12.55 6.16 6.17
N LEU A 116 12.95 5.42 7.21
CA LEU A 116 12.27 4.21 7.62
C LEU A 116 10.98 4.58 8.35
N ILE A 117 9.83 4.22 7.80
CA ILE A 117 8.53 4.49 8.40
C ILE A 117 7.81 3.19 8.71
N ARG A 118 6.95 3.24 9.72
CA ARG A 118 6.11 2.11 10.12
C ARG A 118 4.64 2.52 10.08
N VAL A 119 3.81 1.66 9.49
CA VAL A 119 2.38 1.90 9.29
C VAL A 119 1.63 0.67 9.77
N ALA A 120 0.69 0.87 10.68
CA ALA A 120 -0.27 -0.17 11.02
C ALA A 120 -1.41 -0.15 9.99
N VAL A 121 -1.73 -1.28 9.37
CA VAL A 121 -2.75 -1.34 8.31
C VAL A 121 -3.73 -2.48 8.59
N THR A 122 -5.02 -2.15 8.58
CA THR A 122 -6.11 -3.14 8.68
C THR A 122 -6.57 -3.48 7.27
N VAL A 123 -6.42 -4.74 6.89
CA VAL A 123 -6.87 -5.28 5.59
C VAL A 123 -7.96 -6.32 5.85
N GLY A 124 -9.09 -6.18 5.16
CA GLY A 124 -10.17 -7.16 5.18
C GLY A 124 -9.75 -8.50 4.59
N SER A 125 -10.54 -9.55 4.88
CA SER A 125 -10.30 -10.88 4.31
C SER A 125 -10.30 -10.87 2.77
N ASN A 126 -11.11 -10.02 2.15
CA ASN A 126 -11.18 -9.81 0.71
C ASN A 126 -10.03 -8.98 0.10
N GLY A 127 -9.10 -8.45 0.92
CA GLY A 127 -8.01 -7.60 0.43
C GLY A 127 -8.31 -6.10 0.45
N PHE A 128 -9.49 -5.68 0.89
CA PHE A 128 -9.83 -4.27 1.03
C PHE A 128 -9.08 -3.61 2.20
N ILE A 129 -8.42 -2.48 1.98
CA ILE A 129 -7.82 -1.69 3.06
C ILE A 129 -8.93 -0.94 3.79
N VAL A 130 -9.16 -1.30 5.05
CA VAL A 130 -10.15 -0.66 5.91
C VAL A 130 -9.56 0.60 6.56
N GLY A 131 -8.32 0.55 7.05
CA GLY A 131 -7.71 1.70 7.72
C GLY A 131 -6.20 1.58 7.83
N ALA A 132 -5.55 2.73 7.97
CA ALA A 132 -4.10 2.87 8.09
C ALA A 132 -3.78 4.03 9.05
N ASN A 133 -2.75 3.87 9.88
CA ASN A 133 -2.21 4.94 10.71
C ASN A 133 -0.69 4.74 10.85
N PRO A 134 0.11 5.81 10.90
CA PRO A 134 1.52 5.67 11.23
C PRO A 134 1.65 5.20 12.69
N VAL A 135 2.76 4.53 12.98
CA VAL A 135 3.14 4.19 14.36
C VAL A 135 4.42 4.94 14.76
N SER A 136 4.59 5.11 16.07
CA SER A 136 5.70 5.87 16.63
C SER A 136 7.06 5.23 16.40
#